data_AF-I3JIV4-F1
#
_entry.id   AF-I3JIV4-F1
#
_cell.length_a   1.000
_cell.length_b   1.000
_cell.length_c   1.000
_cell.angle_alpha   90.00
_cell.angle_beta   90.00
_cell.angle_gamma   90.00
#
_symmetry.space_group_name_H-M   'P 1'
#
loop_
_entity.id
_entity.type
_entity.pdbx_description
1 polymer ?
#
loop_
_entity_poly.entity_id
_entity_poly.type
_entity_poly.pdbx_seq_one_letter_code
_entity_poly.pdbx_strand_id
1 'polypeptide(L)'
;MCKETFSTRPQLRVNTFISEMVAQFRREAQQKASSSSSEQQAAKPGEVPCDFCTGTRLKALKSCLVCQTSYCQTHLEPHLTVKGLIRHQLIDAVENLEGRMCTKHHKLLELFCKTDQTCVCTLCSVLEHKNHEFVPLREEYEGKKAELEKTEAEIQQMIQKRRLKIQEITESVKMSKDAADRQKAEGVQVFTALMESVERRLKELMKEIEDKQETTEKQAEGFIKDLEQEISELMERSSEVEQLSRSEDHLHLLQSFSSLKAAPPTKDRTEARVHPPSYEGTVGRAVDQLEETVWKPMKKKLFEAELQRVQQHEVDVTLDPDTANPALILSDDGKQVYDSDVRKNLPDNPERFSYYGIVLGEQSFSSVNGNKLQVVIKYTTNSFQLRPHLHGYF
;
A
#
# COMPACT_ATOMS: atom_id res chain seq x y z
N MET A 1 60.06 -53.00 -26.55
CA MET A 1 60.37 -52.72 -25.14
C MET A 1 61.87 -52.55 -24.98
N CYS A 2 62.30 -51.56 -24.19
CA CYS A 2 63.73 -51.29 -23.93
C CYS A 2 64.37 -52.47 -23.19
N LYS A 3 65.63 -52.81 -23.54
CA LYS A 3 66.39 -53.92 -22.95
C LYS A 3 67.46 -53.46 -21.95
N GLU A 4 67.49 -52.17 -21.60
CA GLU A 4 68.40 -51.64 -20.57
C GLU A 4 67.94 -51.98 -19.15
N THR A 5 68.91 -52.26 -18.28
CA THR A 5 68.69 -52.60 -16.87
C THR A 5 68.88 -51.36 -16.01
N PHE A 6 67.82 -50.91 -15.34
CA PHE A 6 67.87 -49.75 -14.45
C PHE A 6 67.87 -50.22 -12.98
N SER A 7 68.80 -49.71 -12.18
CA SER A 7 68.93 -50.01 -10.74
C SER A 7 67.83 -49.38 -9.88
N THR A 8 67.15 -48.36 -10.40
CA THR A 8 65.97 -47.71 -9.79
C THR A 8 64.90 -47.47 -10.84
N ARG A 9 63.62 -47.50 -10.45
CA ARG A 9 62.49 -47.35 -11.38
C ARG A 9 62.58 -46.00 -12.12
N PRO A 10 62.72 -45.98 -13.46
CA PRO A 10 62.87 -44.74 -14.20
C PRO A 10 61.56 -43.96 -14.27
N GLN A 11 61.66 -42.64 -14.33
CA GLN A 11 60.52 -41.73 -14.42
C GLN A 11 59.89 -41.83 -15.81
N LEU A 12 58.70 -42.44 -15.90
CA LEU A 12 58.01 -42.67 -17.16
C LEU A 12 57.46 -41.34 -17.70
N ARG A 13 57.78 -41.03 -18.96
CA ARG A 13 57.21 -39.90 -19.69
C ARG A 13 56.24 -40.42 -20.75
N VAL A 14 55.15 -39.70 -20.97
CA VAL A 14 54.19 -40.03 -22.03
C VAL A 14 54.90 -39.85 -23.37
N ASN A 15 54.84 -40.87 -24.22
CA ASN A 15 55.35 -40.77 -25.59
C ASN A 15 54.41 -39.83 -26.37
N THR A 16 54.82 -38.57 -26.50
CA THR A 16 54.03 -37.50 -27.13
C THR A 16 53.68 -37.83 -28.58
N PHE A 17 54.60 -38.47 -29.32
CA PHE A 17 54.35 -38.92 -30.68
C PHE A 17 53.21 -39.93 -30.78
N ILE A 18 53.21 -40.97 -29.93
CA ILE A 18 52.11 -41.95 -29.91
C ILE A 18 50.80 -41.30 -29.42
N SER A 19 50.88 -40.40 -28.43
CA SER A 19 49.71 -39.68 -27.92
C SER A 19 49.05 -38.81 -29.00
N GLU A 20 49.85 -38.12 -29.82
CA GLU A 20 49.37 -37.30 -30.93
C GLU A 20 48.80 -38.14 -32.07
N MET A 21 49.44 -39.28 -32.41
CA MET A 21 48.90 -40.23 -33.39
C MET A 21 47.53 -40.77 -32.96
N VAL A 22 47.38 -41.18 -31.69
CA VAL A 22 46.09 -41.65 -31.16
C VAL A 22 45.04 -40.54 -31.18
N ALA A 23 45.41 -39.30 -30.86
CA ALA A 23 44.51 -38.15 -30.93
C ALA A 23 44.10 -37.82 -32.38
N GLN A 24 44.99 -38.04 -33.35
CA GLN A 24 44.67 -37.90 -34.77
C GLN A 24 43.73 -39.01 -35.25
N PHE A 25 43.98 -40.28 -34.93
CA PHE A 25 43.07 -41.38 -35.27
C PHE A 25 41.67 -41.21 -34.64
N ARG A 26 41.59 -40.68 -33.41
CA ARG A 26 40.30 -40.33 -32.79
C ARG A 26 39.58 -39.21 -33.53
N ARG A 27 40.31 -38.17 -33.97
CA ARG A 27 39.74 -37.06 -34.76
C ARG A 27 39.29 -37.52 -36.14
N GLU A 28 40.05 -38.38 -36.81
CA GLU A 28 39.69 -38.96 -38.11
C GLU A 28 38.49 -39.91 -37.99
N ALA A 29 38.41 -40.70 -36.91
CA ALA A 29 37.24 -41.53 -36.61
C ALA A 29 35.98 -40.68 -36.32
N GLN A 30 36.12 -39.58 -35.58
CA GLN A 30 35.03 -38.62 -35.35
C GLN A 30 34.62 -37.89 -36.63
N GLN A 31 35.56 -37.47 -37.48
CA GLN A 31 35.25 -36.84 -38.76
C GLN A 31 34.60 -37.80 -39.76
N LYS A 32 34.98 -39.09 -39.80
CA LYS A 32 34.29 -40.12 -40.59
C LYS A 32 32.87 -40.40 -40.08
N ALA A 33 32.64 -40.35 -38.77
CA ALA A 33 31.31 -40.44 -38.18
C ALA A 33 30.42 -39.22 -38.51
N SER A 34 31.01 -38.03 -38.68
CA SER A 34 30.28 -36.80 -39.02
C SER A 34 30.05 -36.57 -40.51
N SER A 35 30.80 -37.23 -41.41
CA SER A 35 30.73 -37.00 -42.86
C SER A 35 30.04 -38.13 -43.65
N SER A 36 29.69 -39.26 -43.02
CA SER A 36 28.96 -40.37 -43.66
C SER A 36 27.60 -40.69 -43.04
N SER A 37 27.19 -40.01 -41.96
CA SER A 37 25.97 -40.36 -41.20
C SER A 37 24.67 -39.71 -41.69
N SER A 38 24.66 -39.13 -42.89
CA SER A 38 23.54 -38.27 -43.33
C SER A 38 22.27 -39.03 -43.70
N GLU A 39 22.23 -40.38 -43.67
CA GLU A 39 21.07 -41.11 -44.22
C GLU A 39 20.38 -42.14 -43.31
N GLN A 40 20.88 -42.47 -42.12
CA GLN A 40 20.23 -43.50 -41.28
C GLN A 40 20.31 -43.23 -39.77
N GLN A 41 19.72 -42.12 -39.29
CA GLN A 41 19.45 -41.92 -37.86
C GLN A 41 18.03 -42.41 -37.49
N ALA A 42 17.90 -42.95 -36.28
CA ALA A 42 16.61 -43.31 -35.69
C ALA A 42 15.67 -42.08 -35.62
N ALA A 43 14.36 -42.29 -35.80
CA ALA A 43 13.37 -41.23 -35.69
C ALA A 43 13.41 -40.60 -34.28
N LYS A 44 13.47 -39.27 -34.21
CA LYS A 44 13.43 -38.50 -32.95
C LYS A 44 11.98 -38.29 -32.47
N PRO A 45 11.75 -37.95 -31.19
CA PRO A 45 10.43 -37.54 -30.71
C PRO A 45 9.85 -36.40 -31.57
N GLY A 46 8.65 -36.59 -32.10
CA GLY A 46 8.00 -35.66 -33.04
C GLY A 46 8.29 -35.91 -34.53
N GLU A 47 9.16 -36.87 -34.88
CA GLU A 47 9.36 -37.31 -36.26
C GLU A 47 8.55 -38.57 -36.57
N VAL A 48 8.02 -38.66 -37.78
CA VAL A 48 7.23 -39.82 -38.24
C VAL A 48 8.18 -40.99 -38.48
N PRO A 49 8.01 -42.14 -37.80
CA PRO A 49 8.84 -43.32 -38.02
C PRO A 49 8.43 -44.06 -39.30
N CYS A 50 9.36 -44.82 -39.90
CA CYS A 50 9.04 -45.73 -40.99
C CYS A 50 8.34 -46.99 -40.48
N ASP A 51 7.27 -47.39 -41.16
CA ASP A 51 6.42 -48.53 -40.75
C ASP A 51 7.01 -49.90 -41.10
N PHE A 52 7.94 -49.95 -42.06
CA PHE A 52 8.55 -51.19 -42.56
C PHE A 52 9.88 -51.53 -41.89
N CYS A 53 10.51 -50.59 -41.17
CA CYS A 53 11.75 -50.86 -40.47
C CYS A 53 11.56 -51.92 -39.38
N THR A 54 12.30 -53.02 -39.48
CA THR A 54 12.41 -54.02 -38.41
C THR A 54 13.49 -53.57 -37.42
N GLY A 55 13.12 -53.43 -36.14
CA GLY A 55 14.01 -52.92 -35.09
C GLY A 55 13.95 -51.39 -34.94
N THR A 56 15.10 -50.71 -34.97
CA THR A 56 15.16 -49.25 -34.83
C THR A 56 14.49 -48.58 -36.04
N ARG A 57 13.35 -47.92 -35.81
CA ARG A 57 12.61 -47.24 -36.87
C ARG A 57 13.33 -45.95 -37.29
N LEU A 58 13.70 -45.88 -38.56
CA LEU A 58 14.28 -44.69 -39.16
C LEU A 58 13.20 -43.64 -39.41
N LYS A 59 13.60 -42.37 -39.51
CA LYS A 59 12.72 -41.28 -39.93
C LYS A 59 12.11 -41.57 -41.31
N ALA A 60 10.79 -41.47 -41.41
CA ALA A 60 10.10 -41.51 -42.68
C ALA A 60 10.27 -40.18 -43.43
N LEU A 61 10.48 -40.27 -44.74
CA LEU A 61 10.60 -39.13 -45.64
C LEU A 61 9.29 -38.84 -46.36
N LYS A 62 8.57 -39.89 -46.76
CA LYS A 62 7.29 -39.78 -47.47
C LYS A 62 6.29 -40.80 -46.93
N SER A 63 5.02 -40.45 -47.01
CA SER A 63 3.89 -41.36 -46.81
C SER A 63 3.21 -41.64 -48.15
N CYS A 64 2.85 -42.89 -48.40
CA CYS A 64 2.10 -43.29 -49.60
C CYS A 64 0.61 -43.29 -49.32
N LEU A 65 -0.17 -42.53 -50.09
CA LEU A 65 -1.63 -42.46 -49.93
C LEU A 65 -2.33 -43.77 -50.32
N VAL A 66 -1.70 -44.57 -51.20
CA VAL A 66 -2.27 -45.85 -51.66
C VAL A 66 -1.97 -46.95 -50.65
N CYS A 67 -0.71 -47.08 -50.22
CA CYS A 67 -0.28 -48.09 -49.25
C CYS A 67 -0.55 -47.70 -47.79
N GLN A 68 -1.00 -46.46 -47.54
CA GLN A 68 -1.31 -45.91 -46.23
C GLN A 68 -0.21 -46.14 -45.17
N THR A 69 1.03 -45.93 -45.59
CA THR A 69 2.23 -46.23 -44.80
C THR A 69 3.32 -45.21 -45.06
N SER A 70 4.23 -45.05 -44.10
CA SER A 70 5.33 -44.10 -44.08
C SER A 70 6.68 -44.81 -44.26
N TYR A 71 7.51 -44.24 -45.14
CA TYR A 71 8.72 -44.88 -45.66
C TYR A 71 9.96 -44.04 -45.38
N CYS A 72 11.00 -44.65 -44.79
CA CYS A 72 12.36 -44.10 -44.82
C CYS A 72 12.95 -44.22 -46.23
N GLN A 73 14.11 -43.60 -46.49
CA GLN A 73 14.73 -43.58 -47.81
C GLN A 73 14.82 -44.97 -48.47
N THR A 74 15.30 -45.98 -47.74
CA THR A 74 15.46 -47.35 -48.25
C THR A 74 14.12 -48.00 -48.62
N HIS A 75 13.08 -47.83 -47.79
CA HIS A 75 11.76 -48.41 -48.08
C HIS A 75 10.94 -47.55 -49.06
N LEU A 76 11.35 -46.31 -49.32
CA LEU A 76 10.74 -45.42 -50.30
C LEU A 76 11.23 -45.71 -51.71
N GLU A 77 12.47 -46.17 -51.88
CA GLU A 77 13.09 -46.45 -53.18
C GLU A 77 12.21 -47.29 -54.13
N PRO A 78 11.52 -48.36 -53.70
CA PRO A 78 10.63 -49.11 -54.59
C PRO A 78 9.48 -48.28 -55.15
N HIS A 79 8.95 -47.31 -54.40
CA HIS A 79 7.92 -46.37 -54.88
C HIS A 79 8.46 -45.36 -55.89
N LEU A 80 9.78 -45.25 -56.04
CA LEU A 80 10.41 -44.35 -57.01
C LEU A 80 10.96 -45.09 -58.24
N THR A 81 11.17 -46.40 -58.14
CA THR A 81 11.89 -47.19 -59.16
C THR A 81 11.05 -48.30 -59.81
N VAL A 82 10.08 -48.88 -59.09
CA VAL A 82 9.27 -49.99 -59.60
C VAL A 82 8.08 -49.45 -60.41
N LYS A 83 7.96 -49.86 -61.68
CA LYS A 83 6.90 -49.39 -62.62
C LYS A 83 5.47 -49.43 -62.04
N GLY A 84 5.16 -50.42 -61.19
CA GLY A 84 3.86 -50.53 -60.53
C GLY A 84 3.64 -49.52 -59.39
N LEU A 85 4.69 -49.20 -58.64
CA LEU A 85 4.62 -48.35 -57.44
C LEU A 85 4.91 -46.87 -57.72
N ILE A 86 5.60 -46.54 -58.82
CA ILE A 86 5.84 -45.15 -59.26
C ILE A 86 4.54 -44.34 -59.43
N ARG A 87 3.42 -45.03 -59.71
CA ARG A 87 2.11 -44.41 -59.85
C ARG A 87 1.43 -44.09 -58.51
N HIS A 88 1.99 -44.55 -57.39
CA HIS A 88 1.45 -44.25 -56.09
C HIS A 88 1.74 -42.79 -55.72
N GLN A 89 0.72 -42.10 -55.21
CA GLN A 89 0.86 -40.73 -54.75
C GLN A 89 1.57 -40.70 -53.40
N LEU A 90 2.68 -39.99 -53.33
CA LEU A 90 3.49 -39.78 -52.13
C LEU A 90 3.32 -38.35 -51.63
N ILE A 91 3.16 -38.19 -50.33
CA ILE A 91 3.16 -36.90 -49.62
C ILE A 91 4.28 -36.87 -48.60
N ASP A 92 4.58 -35.69 -48.04
CA ASP A 92 5.49 -35.59 -46.89
C ASP A 92 5.00 -36.48 -45.75
N ALA A 93 5.95 -37.05 -45.00
CA ALA A 93 5.61 -37.97 -43.92
C ALA A 93 4.72 -37.27 -42.88
N VAL A 94 3.55 -37.85 -42.61
CA VAL A 94 2.59 -37.36 -41.62
C VAL A 94 2.30 -38.42 -40.56
N GLU A 95 2.21 -38.00 -39.30
CA GLU A 95 2.05 -38.92 -38.17
C GLU A 95 0.70 -39.64 -38.19
N ASN A 96 -0.38 -38.92 -38.53
CA ASN A 96 -1.72 -39.47 -38.65
C ASN A 96 -2.17 -39.46 -40.13
N LEU A 97 -1.68 -40.42 -40.91
CA LEU A 97 -2.04 -40.56 -42.32
C LEU A 97 -3.50 -41.01 -42.50
N GLU A 98 -3.98 -41.92 -41.65
CA GLU A 98 -5.35 -42.42 -41.68
C GLU A 98 -6.37 -41.27 -41.50
N GLY A 99 -6.10 -40.35 -40.57
CA GLY A 99 -6.93 -39.15 -40.36
C GLY A 99 -6.90 -38.13 -41.52
N ARG A 100 -6.04 -38.30 -42.53
CA ARG A 100 -6.05 -37.50 -43.77
C ARG A 100 -6.89 -38.15 -44.87
N MET A 101 -7.36 -39.37 -44.67
CA MET A 101 -8.10 -40.14 -45.66
C MET A 101 -9.60 -40.15 -45.32
N CYS A 102 -10.43 -40.04 -46.35
CA CYS A 102 -11.86 -40.28 -46.21
C CYS A 102 -12.10 -41.76 -45.90
N THR A 103 -12.73 -42.03 -44.76
CA THR A 103 -13.02 -43.40 -44.29
C THR A 103 -13.96 -44.18 -45.21
N LYS A 104 -14.82 -43.49 -45.98
CA LYS A 104 -15.76 -44.12 -46.91
C LYS A 104 -15.13 -44.42 -48.27
N HIS A 105 -14.43 -43.44 -48.83
CA HIS A 105 -13.95 -43.50 -50.21
C HIS A 105 -12.46 -43.84 -50.34
N HIS A 106 -11.72 -43.86 -49.22
CA HIS A 106 -10.28 -44.12 -49.18
C HIS A 106 -9.51 -43.18 -50.13
N LYS A 107 -9.94 -41.91 -50.18
CA LYS A 107 -9.34 -40.80 -50.93
C LYS A 107 -8.92 -39.69 -49.97
N LEU A 108 -7.91 -38.91 -50.35
CA LEU A 108 -7.43 -37.79 -49.54
C LEU A 108 -8.54 -36.77 -49.28
N LEU A 109 -8.56 -36.21 -48.07
CA LEU A 109 -9.42 -35.08 -47.72
C LEU A 109 -8.80 -33.80 -48.29
N GLU A 110 -9.43 -33.25 -49.33
CA GLU A 110 -8.92 -32.10 -50.09
C GLU A 110 -9.89 -30.92 -50.10
N LEU A 111 -11.14 -31.13 -49.68
CA LEU A 111 -12.19 -30.12 -49.61
C LEU A 111 -12.65 -29.95 -48.17
N PHE A 112 -13.13 -28.75 -47.85
CA PHE A 112 -13.85 -28.49 -46.62
C PHE A 112 -15.31 -28.17 -46.95
N CYS A 113 -16.23 -28.93 -46.36
CA CYS A 113 -17.66 -28.69 -46.48
C CYS A 113 -18.05 -27.62 -45.46
N LYS A 114 -18.35 -26.39 -45.91
CA LYS A 114 -18.73 -25.28 -45.00
C LYS A 114 -20.05 -25.52 -44.29
N THR A 115 -20.99 -26.22 -44.93
CA THR A 115 -22.30 -26.53 -44.33
C THR A 115 -22.17 -27.43 -43.10
N ASP A 116 -21.39 -28.51 -43.22
CA ASP A 116 -21.24 -29.51 -42.16
C ASP A 116 -19.97 -29.32 -41.30
N GLN A 117 -19.15 -28.32 -41.63
CA GLN A 117 -17.90 -27.99 -40.95
C GLN A 117 -16.93 -29.19 -40.85
N THR A 118 -16.78 -29.94 -41.95
CA THR A 118 -15.96 -31.15 -41.98
C THR A 118 -15.10 -31.26 -43.24
N CYS A 119 -13.95 -31.91 -43.10
CA CYS A 119 -13.06 -32.20 -44.23
C CYS A 119 -13.60 -33.40 -45.01
N VAL A 120 -13.68 -33.27 -46.34
CA VAL A 120 -14.23 -34.31 -47.22
C VAL A 120 -13.32 -34.54 -48.44
N CYS A 121 -13.43 -35.72 -49.06
CA CYS A 121 -12.76 -35.98 -50.34
C CYS A 121 -13.61 -35.52 -51.53
N THR A 122 -13.04 -35.51 -52.72
CA THR A 122 -13.73 -35.10 -53.96
C THR A 122 -14.92 -35.98 -54.35
N LEU A 123 -14.97 -37.25 -53.91
CA LEU A 123 -16.14 -38.12 -54.14
C LEU A 123 -17.31 -37.80 -53.20
N CYS A 124 -17.02 -37.33 -51.97
CA CYS A 124 -18.05 -36.93 -51.02
C CYS A 124 -18.90 -35.76 -51.55
N SER A 125 -18.29 -34.80 -52.25
CA SER A 125 -19.01 -33.64 -52.79
C SER A 125 -20.05 -34.02 -53.84
N VAL A 126 -19.84 -35.10 -54.59
CA VAL A 126 -20.77 -35.56 -55.64
C VAL A 126 -21.71 -36.66 -55.19
N LEU A 127 -21.41 -37.40 -54.12
CA LEU A 127 -22.24 -38.54 -53.67
C LEU A 127 -23.11 -38.20 -52.46
N GLU A 128 -22.54 -37.58 -51.43
CA GLU A 128 -23.18 -37.41 -50.12
C GLU A 128 -23.58 -35.96 -49.84
N HIS A 129 -22.76 -35.00 -50.28
CA HIS A 129 -22.93 -33.59 -49.96
C HIS A 129 -23.31 -32.76 -51.21
N LYS A 130 -24.12 -33.33 -52.10
CA LYS A 130 -24.41 -32.82 -53.46
C LYS A 130 -24.83 -31.35 -53.56
N ASN A 131 -25.39 -30.78 -52.49
CA ASN A 131 -25.91 -29.41 -52.45
C ASN A 131 -25.20 -28.52 -51.42
N HIS A 132 -24.10 -28.97 -50.83
CA HIS A 132 -23.37 -28.20 -49.82
C HIS A 132 -22.34 -27.27 -50.46
N GLU A 133 -21.94 -26.24 -49.73
CA GLU A 133 -20.87 -25.35 -50.16
C GLU A 133 -19.51 -25.94 -49.75
N PHE A 134 -18.56 -25.92 -50.70
CA PHE A 134 -17.19 -26.39 -50.46
C PHE A 134 -16.18 -25.33 -50.85
N VAL A 135 -15.05 -25.37 -50.14
CA VAL A 135 -13.82 -24.69 -50.52
C VAL A 135 -12.66 -25.68 -50.49
N PRO A 136 -11.57 -25.43 -51.23
CA PRO A 136 -10.34 -26.17 -51.05
C PRO A 136 -9.90 -26.16 -49.58
N LEU A 137 -9.47 -27.30 -49.05
CA LEU A 137 -9.07 -27.43 -47.64
C LEU A 137 -7.97 -26.43 -47.24
N ARG A 138 -7.06 -26.12 -48.17
CA ARG A 138 -6.01 -25.11 -47.97
C ARG A 138 -6.57 -23.72 -47.71
N GLU A 139 -7.61 -23.32 -48.44
CA GLU A 139 -8.21 -21.99 -48.33
C GLU A 139 -8.91 -21.83 -46.97
N GLU A 140 -9.72 -22.80 -46.55
CA GLU A 140 -10.34 -22.78 -45.22
C GLU A 140 -9.29 -22.79 -44.11
N TYR A 141 -8.22 -23.60 -44.27
CA TYR A 141 -7.11 -23.64 -43.31
C TYR A 141 -6.45 -22.26 -43.15
N GLU A 142 -6.14 -21.57 -44.26
CA GLU A 142 -5.53 -20.24 -44.22
C GLU A 142 -6.46 -19.22 -43.54
N GLY A 143 -7.77 -19.26 -43.83
CA GLY A 143 -8.76 -18.41 -43.17
C GLY A 143 -8.85 -18.67 -41.66
N LYS A 144 -8.97 -19.94 -41.24
CA LYS A 144 -9.04 -20.34 -39.83
C LYS A 144 -7.74 -20.04 -39.08
N LYS A 145 -6.60 -20.18 -39.74
CA LYS A 145 -5.30 -19.81 -39.16
C LYS A 145 -5.21 -18.30 -38.91
N ALA A 146 -5.62 -17.47 -39.86
CA ALA A 146 -5.64 -16.02 -39.67
C ALA A 146 -6.61 -15.59 -38.55
N GLU A 147 -7.77 -16.26 -38.44
CA GLU A 147 -8.71 -16.07 -37.32
C GLU A 147 -8.04 -16.39 -35.97
N LEU A 148 -7.32 -17.50 -35.87
CA LEU A 148 -6.56 -17.87 -34.67
C LEU A 148 -5.45 -16.86 -34.34
N GLU A 149 -4.69 -16.40 -35.32
CA GLU A 149 -3.63 -15.39 -35.12
C GLU A 149 -4.22 -14.08 -34.57
N LYS A 150 -5.41 -13.67 -35.05
CA LYS A 150 -6.14 -12.52 -34.52
C LYS A 150 -6.59 -12.75 -33.07
N THR A 151 -7.20 -13.90 -32.77
CA THR A 151 -7.62 -14.24 -31.41
C THR A 151 -6.42 -14.31 -30.45
N GLU A 152 -5.30 -14.86 -30.89
CA GLU A 152 -4.06 -14.88 -30.10
C GLU A 152 -3.58 -13.46 -29.78
N ALA A 153 -3.57 -12.55 -30.76
CA ALA A 153 -3.20 -11.15 -30.55
C ALA A 153 -4.13 -10.45 -29.54
N GLU A 154 -5.45 -10.66 -29.62
CA GLU A 154 -6.43 -10.13 -28.67
C GLU A 154 -6.20 -10.66 -27.25
N ILE A 155 -5.93 -11.96 -27.11
CA ILE A 155 -5.60 -12.58 -25.82
C ILE A 155 -4.30 -11.97 -25.25
N GLN A 156 -3.27 -11.76 -26.06
CA GLN A 156 -2.02 -11.14 -25.61
C GLN A 156 -2.26 -9.70 -25.13
N GLN A 157 -3.04 -8.90 -25.85
CA GLN A 157 -3.41 -7.55 -25.39
C GLN A 157 -4.17 -7.59 -24.06
N MET A 158 -5.11 -8.51 -23.93
CA MET A 158 -5.86 -8.74 -22.69
C MET A 158 -4.96 -9.10 -21.51
N ILE A 159 -3.94 -9.93 -21.73
CA ILE A 159 -2.92 -10.27 -20.72
C ILE A 159 -2.12 -9.04 -20.31
N GLN A 160 -1.64 -8.24 -21.27
CA GLN A 160 -0.87 -7.03 -20.96
C GLN A 160 -1.69 -6.02 -20.17
N LYS A 161 -2.96 -5.80 -20.56
CA LYS A 161 -3.88 -4.92 -19.81
C LYS A 161 -4.06 -5.39 -18.36
N ARG A 162 -4.20 -6.70 -18.14
CA ARG A 162 -4.33 -7.27 -16.79
C ARG A 162 -3.04 -7.14 -15.97
N ARG A 163 -1.86 -7.29 -16.60
CA ARG A 163 -0.57 -7.04 -15.94
C ARG A 163 -0.40 -5.60 -15.49
N LEU A 164 -0.73 -4.64 -16.36
CA LEU A 164 -0.74 -3.22 -16.00
C LEU A 164 -1.72 -2.96 -14.84
N LYS A 165 -2.91 -3.56 -14.89
CA LYS A 165 -3.88 -3.39 -13.81
C LYS A 165 -3.40 -3.94 -12.46
N ILE A 166 -2.69 -5.06 -12.47
CA ILE A 166 -2.05 -5.61 -11.26
C ILE A 166 -1.00 -4.63 -10.72
N GLN A 167 -0.18 -4.01 -11.58
CA GLN A 167 0.82 -3.02 -11.16
C GLN A 167 0.15 -1.78 -10.54
N GLU A 168 -0.90 -1.25 -11.17
CA GLU A 168 -1.67 -0.11 -10.62
C GLU A 168 -2.23 -0.42 -9.23
N ILE A 169 -2.86 -1.59 -9.06
CA ILE A 169 -3.44 -2.00 -7.77
C ILE A 169 -2.33 -2.19 -6.73
N THR A 170 -1.20 -2.77 -7.12
CA THR A 170 -0.07 -2.99 -6.22
C THR A 170 0.49 -1.67 -5.71
N GLU A 171 0.68 -0.67 -6.58
CA GLU A 171 1.15 0.65 -6.16
C GLU A 171 0.10 1.36 -5.28
N SER A 172 -1.19 1.25 -5.61
CA SER A 172 -2.27 1.80 -4.77
C SER A 172 -2.27 1.22 -3.36
N VAL A 173 -2.11 -0.10 -3.22
CA VAL A 173 -2.01 -0.77 -1.91
C VAL A 173 -0.78 -0.30 -1.15
N LYS A 174 0.35 -0.13 -1.81
CA LYS A 174 1.58 0.39 -1.21
C LYS A 174 1.39 1.83 -0.71
N MET A 175 0.82 2.72 -1.53
CA MET A 175 0.50 4.09 -1.13
C MET A 175 -0.46 4.14 0.07
N SER A 176 -1.46 3.25 0.09
CA SER A 176 -2.39 3.12 1.21
C SER A 176 -1.68 2.69 2.49
N LYS A 177 -0.77 1.70 2.40
CA LYS A 177 0.06 1.26 3.53
C LYS A 177 0.93 2.40 4.05
N ASP A 178 1.64 3.09 3.16
CA ASP A 178 2.50 4.22 3.53
C ASP A 178 1.68 5.34 4.18
N ALA A 179 0.46 5.60 3.69
CA ALA A 179 -0.45 6.57 4.31
C ALA A 179 -0.90 6.14 5.71
N ALA A 180 -1.26 4.87 5.90
CA ALA A 180 -1.64 4.33 7.20
C ALA A 180 -0.48 4.42 8.20
N ASP A 181 0.74 4.10 7.78
CA ASP A 181 1.92 4.17 8.64
C ASP A 181 2.31 5.61 9.00
N ARG A 182 2.16 6.57 8.06
CA ARG A 182 2.27 8.01 8.37
C ARG A 182 1.25 8.46 9.42
N GLN A 183 -0.03 8.12 9.24
CA GLN A 183 -1.08 8.49 10.20
C GLN A 183 -0.85 7.87 11.59
N LYS A 184 -0.35 6.63 11.67
CA LYS A 184 0.07 6.03 12.94
C LYS A 184 1.20 6.81 13.59
N ALA A 185 2.23 7.18 12.84
CA ALA A 185 3.37 7.93 13.35
C ALA A 185 2.96 9.33 13.86
N GLU A 186 2.13 10.04 13.09
CA GLU A 186 1.53 11.32 13.49
C GLU A 186 0.71 11.16 14.79
N GLY A 187 -0.13 10.12 14.87
CA GLY A 187 -0.88 9.81 16.07
C GLY A 187 0.02 9.57 17.28
N VAL A 188 1.05 8.73 17.15
CA VAL A 188 2.03 8.46 18.22
C VAL A 188 2.70 9.76 18.66
N GLN A 189 3.13 10.62 17.74
CA GLN A 189 3.77 11.89 18.06
C GLN A 189 2.83 12.80 18.88
N VAL A 190 1.58 12.92 18.46
CA VAL A 190 0.58 13.76 19.14
C VAL A 190 0.28 13.24 20.54
N PHE A 191 0.06 11.94 20.71
CA PHE A 191 -0.22 11.36 22.02
C PHE A 191 0.99 11.41 22.95
N THR A 192 2.21 11.26 22.42
CA THR A 192 3.45 11.41 23.20
C THR A 192 3.56 12.85 23.74
N ALA A 193 3.37 13.85 22.90
CA ALA A 193 3.41 15.26 23.32
C ALA A 193 2.32 15.62 24.35
N LEU A 194 1.14 14.99 24.24
CA LEU A 194 0.07 15.13 25.23
C LEU A 194 0.48 14.54 26.59
N MET A 195 1.00 13.31 26.59
CA MET A 195 1.49 12.66 27.82
C MET A 195 2.58 13.50 28.49
N GLU A 196 3.58 13.96 27.73
CA GLU A 196 4.65 14.83 28.24
C GLU A 196 4.11 16.14 28.84
N SER A 197 3.07 16.73 28.23
CA SER A 197 2.43 17.94 28.76
C SER A 197 1.68 17.69 30.07
N VAL A 198 0.97 16.56 30.18
CA VAL A 198 0.30 16.16 31.42
C VAL A 198 1.32 15.89 32.53
N GLU A 199 2.38 15.13 32.23
CA GLU A 199 3.45 14.86 33.19
C GLU A 199 4.15 16.13 33.67
N ARG A 200 4.44 17.05 32.75
CA ARG A 200 5.02 18.36 33.09
C ARG A 200 4.10 19.17 34.01
N ARG A 201 2.80 19.24 33.71
CA ARG A 201 1.82 19.94 34.57
C ARG A 201 1.69 19.29 35.94
N LEU A 202 1.75 17.96 36.01
CA LEU A 202 1.75 17.24 37.29
C LEU A 202 2.98 17.62 38.13
N LYS A 203 4.17 17.66 37.54
CA LYS A 203 5.39 18.10 38.23
C LYS A 203 5.31 19.55 38.72
N GLU A 204 4.76 20.46 37.90
CA GLU A 204 4.54 21.86 38.28
C GLU A 204 3.56 22.00 39.46
N LEU A 205 2.46 21.23 39.45
CA LEU A 205 1.50 21.19 40.57
C LEU A 205 2.15 20.71 41.87
N MET A 206 2.89 19.60 41.81
CA MET A 206 3.60 19.06 42.98
C MET A 206 4.57 20.09 43.55
N LYS A 207 5.35 20.74 42.68
CA LYS A 207 6.29 21.78 43.08
C LYS A 207 5.59 22.98 43.73
N GLU A 208 4.45 23.45 43.21
CA GLU A 208 3.70 24.55 43.84
C GLU A 208 3.26 24.19 45.27
N ILE A 209 2.85 22.94 45.49
CA ILE A 209 2.45 22.45 46.81
C ILE A 209 3.66 22.37 47.75
N GLU A 210 4.78 21.81 47.28
CA GLU A 210 6.04 21.71 48.01
C GLU A 210 6.58 23.09 48.40
N ASP A 211 6.64 24.05 47.46
CA ASP A 211 7.12 25.41 47.70
C ASP A 211 6.25 26.13 48.76
N LYS A 212 4.92 25.95 48.70
CA LYS A 212 3.99 26.49 49.71
C LYS A 212 4.21 25.87 51.08
N GLN A 213 4.38 24.56 51.14
CA GLN A 213 4.65 23.84 52.37
C GLN A 213 5.97 24.31 53.00
N GLU A 214 7.06 24.32 52.24
CA GLU A 214 8.39 24.72 52.72
C GLU A 214 8.39 26.17 53.24
N THR A 215 7.66 27.07 52.58
CA THR A 215 7.53 28.46 53.04
C THR A 215 6.86 28.55 54.41
N THR A 216 5.79 27.79 54.63
CA THR A 216 5.09 27.75 55.93
C THR A 216 5.93 27.07 57.01
N GLU A 217 6.64 26.00 56.66
CA GLU A 217 7.56 25.31 57.57
C GLU A 217 8.68 26.26 58.02
N LYS A 218 9.34 26.97 57.11
CA LYS A 218 10.37 27.98 57.44
C LYS A 218 9.85 29.09 58.35
N GLN A 219 8.62 29.56 58.12
CA GLN A 219 8.00 30.54 59.00
C GLN A 219 7.78 29.98 60.41
N ALA A 220 7.27 28.76 60.52
CA ALA A 220 7.07 28.08 61.79
C ALA A 220 8.38 27.83 62.53
N GLU A 221 9.42 27.37 61.85
CA GLU A 221 10.76 27.19 62.42
C GLU A 221 11.33 28.50 62.97
N GLY A 222 11.15 29.61 62.24
CA GLY A 222 11.54 30.94 62.70
C GLY A 222 10.84 31.35 64.00
N PHE A 223 9.51 31.17 64.08
CA PHE A 223 8.75 31.45 65.31
C PHE A 223 9.14 30.54 66.47
N ILE A 224 9.36 29.24 66.23
CA ILE A 224 9.79 28.30 67.27
C ILE A 224 11.14 28.73 67.83
N LYS A 225 12.11 29.04 66.96
CA LYS A 225 13.45 29.47 67.37
C LYS A 225 13.41 30.75 68.21
N ASP A 226 12.58 31.70 67.82
CA ASP A 226 12.36 32.94 68.55
C ASP A 226 11.70 32.71 69.92
N LEU A 227 10.86 31.68 70.08
CA LEU A 227 10.25 31.30 71.35
C LEU A 227 11.22 30.53 72.24
N GLU A 228 12.02 29.61 71.68
CA GLU A 228 13.06 28.88 72.40
C GLU A 228 14.11 29.82 73.01
N GLN A 229 14.48 30.87 72.27
CA GLN A 229 15.39 31.91 72.76
C GLN A 229 14.77 32.70 73.92
N GLU A 230 13.52 33.14 73.79
CA GLU A 230 12.81 33.86 74.87
C GLU A 230 12.63 32.99 76.12
N ILE A 231 12.31 31.70 75.95
CA ILE A 231 12.24 30.76 77.07
C ILE A 231 13.60 30.64 77.77
N SER A 232 14.69 30.55 77.00
CA SER A 232 16.04 30.45 77.56
C SER A 232 16.43 31.67 78.39
N GLU A 233 16.16 32.88 77.89
CA GLU A 233 16.38 34.13 78.60
C GLU A 233 15.52 34.25 79.87
N LEU A 234 14.26 33.81 79.80
CA LEU A 234 13.36 33.77 80.96
C LEU A 234 13.83 32.76 82.02
N MET A 235 14.34 31.59 81.62
CA MET A 235 14.90 30.59 82.54
C MET A 235 16.15 31.10 83.26
N GLU A 236 17.05 31.78 82.55
CA GLU A 236 18.26 32.38 83.13
C GLU A 236 17.87 33.43 84.18
N ARG A 237 16.99 34.37 83.83
CA ARG A 237 16.52 35.41 84.76
C ARG A 237 15.75 34.83 85.95
N SER A 238 14.96 33.77 85.75
CA SER A 238 14.29 33.06 86.85
C SER A 238 15.30 32.48 87.83
N SER A 239 16.40 31.91 87.32
CA SER A 239 17.48 31.35 88.14
C SER A 239 18.21 32.43 88.94
N GLU A 240 18.48 33.59 88.33
CA GLU A 240 19.06 34.76 89.02
C GLU A 240 18.15 35.26 90.15
N VAL A 241 16.84 35.35 89.90
CA VAL A 241 15.84 35.76 90.91
C VAL A 241 15.80 34.75 92.06
N GLU A 242 15.76 33.44 91.77
CA GLU A 242 15.80 32.41 92.80
C GLU A 242 17.07 32.52 93.66
N GLN A 243 18.24 32.70 93.04
CA GLN A 243 19.52 32.83 93.74
C GLN A 243 19.54 34.07 94.64
N LEU A 244 19.09 35.23 94.13
CA LEU A 244 19.05 36.46 94.91
C LEU A 244 18.05 36.38 96.07
N SER A 245 16.91 35.70 95.89
CA SER A 245 15.90 35.52 96.94
C SER A 245 16.38 34.65 98.11
N ARG A 246 17.32 33.72 97.86
CA ARG A 246 17.93 32.86 98.87
C ARG A 246 19.18 33.49 99.51
N SER A 247 19.62 34.66 99.02
CA SER A 247 20.82 35.34 99.52
C SER A 247 20.55 36.03 100.86
N GLU A 248 21.40 35.78 101.86
CA GLU A 248 21.40 36.52 103.13
C GLU A 248 22.20 37.84 103.06
N ASP A 249 22.92 38.09 101.95
CA ASP A 249 23.62 39.35 101.71
C ASP A 249 22.64 40.47 101.29
N HIS A 250 22.27 41.29 102.27
CA HIS A 250 21.35 42.41 102.11
C HIS A 250 21.86 43.50 101.16
N LEU A 251 23.19 43.71 101.06
CA LEU A 251 23.76 44.74 100.18
C LEU A 251 23.68 44.30 98.72
N HIS A 252 24.07 43.06 98.43
CA HIS A 252 23.97 42.47 97.08
C HIS A 252 22.52 42.42 96.59
N LEU A 253 21.57 42.08 97.48
CA LEU A 253 20.14 42.13 97.15
C LEU A 253 19.70 43.54 96.74
N LEU A 254 19.99 44.56 97.55
CA LEU A 254 19.59 45.94 97.25
C LEU A 254 20.26 46.50 95.98
N GLN A 255 21.52 46.13 95.70
CA GLN A 255 22.23 46.52 94.48
C GLN A 255 21.65 45.87 93.23
N SER A 256 21.34 44.57 93.28
CA SER A 256 20.89 43.79 92.11
C SER A 256 19.37 43.86 91.86
N PHE A 257 18.56 44.21 92.88
CA PHE A 257 17.10 44.27 92.78
C PHE A 257 16.59 45.22 91.68
N SER A 258 17.23 46.37 91.51
CA SER A 258 16.83 47.37 90.51
C SER A 258 16.97 46.84 89.08
N SER A 259 18.01 46.07 88.80
CA SER A 259 18.27 45.48 87.48
C SER A 259 17.32 44.32 87.15
N LEU A 260 16.94 43.53 88.15
CA LEU A 260 16.04 42.38 88.00
C LEU A 260 14.55 42.78 87.95
N LYS A 261 14.16 43.87 88.62
CA LYS A 261 12.79 44.38 88.61
C LYS A 261 12.34 44.90 87.23
N ALA A 262 13.28 45.31 86.38
CA ALA A 262 12.95 45.73 85.02
C ALA A 262 12.27 44.58 84.28
N ALA A 263 11.11 44.85 83.68
CA ALA A 263 10.40 43.86 82.86
C ALA A 263 11.27 43.50 81.65
N PRO A 264 11.36 42.22 81.26
CA PRO A 264 11.99 41.86 80.00
C PRO A 264 11.25 42.58 78.86
N PRO A 265 11.92 42.88 77.74
CA PRO A 265 11.25 43.32 76.52
C PRO A 265 10.49 42.13 75.92
N THR A 266 9.39 41.71 76.55
CA THR A 266 8.48 40.73 75.98
C THR A 266 7.72 41.41 74.85
N LYS A 267 7.98 41.02 73.61
CA LYS A 267 7.07 41.37 72.51
C LYS A 267 5.71 40.76 72.84
N ASP A 268 4.64 41.55 72.75
CA ASP A 268 3.28 41.03 72.89
C ASP A 268 3.02 40.08 71.70
N ARG A 269 3.09 38.77 71.96
CA ARG A 269 3.06 37.71 70.94
C ARG A 269 1.68 37.08 70.76
N THR A 270 0.66 37.68 71.34
CA THR A 270 -0.72 37.17 71.29
C THR A 270 -1.29 37.07 69.86
N GLU A 271 -0.65 37.72 68.87
CA GLU A 271 -1.00 37.67 67.44
C GLU A 271 -0.07 36.78 66.58
N ALA A 272 0.98 36.16 67.14
CA ALA A 272 1.94 35.37 66.37
C ALA A 272 1.35 34.00 65.99
N ARG A 273 0.55 33.94 64.93
CA ARG A 273 -0.05 32.70 64.41
C ARG A 273 0.48 32.38 63.02
N VAL A 274 1.07 31.20 62.87
CA VAL A 274 1.37 30.65 61.55
C VAL A 274 0.05 30.16 60.94
N HIS A 275 -0.38 30.81 59.87
CA HIS A 275 -1.56 30.38 59.12
C HIS A 275 -1.16 29.32 58.09
N PRO A 276 -1.83 28.15 58.06
CA PRO A 276 -1.65 27.18 56.99
C PRO A 276 -1.92 27.84 55.63
N PRO A 277 -1.12 27.54 54.60
CA PRO A 277 -1.37 28.07 53.27
C PRO A 277 -2.65 27.44 52.73
N SER A 278 -3.43 28.22 51.97
CA SER A 278 -4.59 27.66 51.29
C SER A 278 -4.13 26.83 50.09
N TYR A 279 -4.38 25.53 50.14
CA TYR A 279 -4.22 24.61 49.02
C TYR A 279 -5.47 24.55 48.14
N GLU A 280 -6.57 25.16 48.58
CA GLU A 280 -7.87 25.08 47.92
C GLU A 280 -7.80 25.62 46.48
N GLY A 281 -8.45 24.87 45.57
CA GLY A 281 -8.48 25.21 44.15
C GLY A 281 -7.15 25.03 43.40
N THR A 282 -6.06 24.59 44.04
CA THR A 282 -4.76 24.42 43.35
C THR A 282 -4.83 23.38 42.23
N VAL A 283 -5.47 22.24 42.50
CA VAL A 283 -5.72 21.22 41.48
C VAL A 283 -6.63 21.75 40.38
N GLY A 284 -7.70 22.46 40.72
CA GLY A 284 -8.63 23.05 39.75
C GLY A 284 -7.91 24.00 38.78
N ARG A 285 -7.13 24.94 39.31
CA ARG A 285 -6.31 25.85 38.48
C ARG A 285 -5.32 25.11 37.58
N ALA A 286 -4.69 24.04 38.07
CA ALA A 286 -3.75 23.25 37.28
C ALA A 286 -4.44 22.52 36.12
N VAL A 287 -5.65 21.99 36.35
CA VAL A 287 -6.48 21.35 35.32
C VAL A 287 -6.98 22.38 34.30
N ASP A 288 -7.47 23.54 34.74
CA ASP A 288 -7.90 24.63 33.85
C ASP A 288 -6.75 25.08 32.94
N GLN A 289 -5.54 25.24 33.50
CA GLN A 289 -4.36 25.58 32.71
C GLN A 289 -3.98 24.48 31.72
N LEU A 290 -4.11 23.20 32.08
CA LEU A 290 -3.89 22.08 31.17
C LEU A 290 -4.89 22.14 29.99
N GLU A 291 -6.16 22.41 30.26
CA GLU A 291 -7.19 22.55 29.23
C GLU A 291 -6.87 23.73 28.28
N GLU A 292 -6.56 24.90 28.82
CA GLU A 292 -6.23 26.08 28.00
C GLU A 292 -4.97 25.89 27.16
N THR A 293 -3.93 25.26 27.71
CA THR A 293 -2.62 25.19 27.06
C THR A 293 -2.44 23.97 26.15
N VAL A 294 -3.21 22.91 26.36
CA VAL A 294 -3.07 21.67 25.59
C VAL A 294 -4.31 21.40 24.75
N TRP A 295 -5.49 21.36 25.37
CA TRP A 295 -6.71 20.91 24.70
C TRP A 295 -7.22 21.89 23.64
N LYS A 296 -7.32 23.19 23.97
CA LYS A 296 -7.81 24.20 23.02
C LYS A 296 -6.90 24.37 21.78
N PRO A 297 -5.57 24.51 21.92
CA PRO A 297 -4.69 24.63 20.75
C PRO A 297 -4.68 23.36 19.90
N MET A 298 -4.76 22.18 20.52
CA MET A 298 -4.82 20.91 19.82
C MET A 298 -6.11 20.77 19.00
N LYS A 299 -7.27 21.09 19.59
CA LYS A 299 -8.55 21.14 18.86
C LYS A 299 -8.49 22.10 17.67
N LYS A 300 -7.92 23.29 17.86
CA LYS A 300 -7.76 24.28 16.78
C LYS A 300 -6.91 23.73 15.63
N LYS A 301 -5.74 23.14 15.93
CA LYS A 301 -4.86 22.54 14.91
C LYS A 301 -5.51 21.37 14.18
N LEU A 302 -6.26 20.52 14.89
CA LEU A 302 -7.01 19.41 14.28
C LEU A 302 -8.03 19.94 13.28
N PHE A 303 -8.79 20.97 13.67
CA PHE A 303 -9.76 21.62 12.80
C PHE A 303 -9.08 22.27 11.56
N GLU A 304 -7.95 22.95 11.75
CA GLU A 304 -7.19 23.55 10.63
C GLU A 304 -6.64 22.49 9.67
N ALA A 305 -6.08 21.39 10.18
CA ALA A 305 -5.57 20.30 9.37
C ALA A 305 -6.67 19.57 8.61
N GLU A 306 -7.82 19.34 9.25
CA GLU A 306 -9.00 18.79 8.59
C GLU A 306 -9.49 19.71 7.48
N LEU A 307 -9.61 21.01 7.74
CA LEU A 307 -9.98 22.01 6.74
C LEU A 307 -9.03 21.99 5.53
N GLN A 308 -7.71 21.90 5.75
CA GLN A 308 -6.73 21.84 4.66
C GLN A 308 -6.86 20.57 3.82
N ARG A 309 -7.06 19.39 4.42
CA ARG A 309 -7.27 18.14 3.65
C ARG A 309 -8.50 18.22 2.76
N VAL A 310 -9.54 18.82 3.32
CA VAL A 310 -10.85 18.97 2.70
C VAL A 310 -10.81 19.93 1.51
N GLN A 311 -10.04 21.02 1.62
CA GLN A 311 -9.82 21.98 0.53
C GLN A 311 -9.15 21.38 -0.72
N GLN A 312 -8.48 20.23 -0.60
CA GLN A 312 -7.84 19.57 -1.75
C GLN A 312 -8.83 18.98 -2.76
N HIS A 313 -10.11 18.86 -2.39
CA HIS A 313 -11.19 18.29 -3.21
C HIS A 313 -12.31 19.31 -3.45
N GLU A 314 -11.97 20.60 -3.49
CA GLU A 314 -12.92 21.69 -3.73
C GLU A 314 -13.59 21.52 -5.10
N VAL A 315 -14.93 21.49 -5.09
CA VAL A 315 -15.76 21.57 -6.30
C VAL A 315 -16.40 22.95 -6.29
N ASP A 316 -16.34 23.62 -7.43
CA ASP A 316 -16.98 24.93 -7.58
C ASP A 316 -18.50 24.77 -7.59
N VAL A 317 -19.19 25.45 -6.66
CA VAL A 317 -20.66 25.44 -6.59
C VAL A 317 -21.16 26.85 -6.81
N THR A 318 -22.21 26.94 -7.59
CA THR A 318 -22.91 28.18 -7.94
C THR A 318 -24.36 28.06 -7.52
N LEU A 319 -24.95 29.18 -7.14
CA LEU A 319 -26.36 29.30 -6.81
C LEU A 319 -27.19 29.33 -8.08
N ASP A 320 -28.27 28.58 -8.05
CA ASP A 320 -29.25 28.51 -9.13
C ASP A 320 -30.18 29.73 -9.05
N PRO A 321 -30.10 30.67 -10.02
CA PRO A 321 -30.94 31.86 -10.04
C PRO A 321 -32.43 31.58 -10.26
N ASP A 322 -32.78 30.43 -10.83
CA ASP A 322 -34.16 30.06 -11.10
C ASP A 322 -34.89 29.58 -9.85
N THR A 323 -34.15 29.03 -8.88
CA THR A 323 -34.70 28.66 -7.57
C THR A 323 -34.77 29.84 -6.60
N ALA A 324 -33.91 30.85 -6.78
CA ALA A 324 -33.74 31.95 -5.83
C ALA A 324 -35.04 32.73 -5.55
N ASN A 325 -35.35 32.90 -4.26
CA ASN A 325 -36.46 33.74 -3.84
C ASN A 325 -36.29 35.20 -4.34
N PRO A 326 -37.37 35.88 -4.75
CA PRO A 326 -37.30 37.27 -5.24
C PRO A 326 -36.70 38.32 -4.28
N ALA A 327 -36.64 38.03 -2.97
CA ALA A 327 -35.98 38.89 -1.98
C ALA A 327 -34.45 38.68 -1.89
N LEU A 328 -33.92 37.64 -2.55
CA LEU A 328 -32.49 37.34 -2.56
C LEU A 328 -31.83 37.94 -3.79
N ILE A 329 -30.61 38.43 -3.62
CA ILE A 329 -29.78 38.89 -4.73
C ILE A 329 -28.53 38.02 -4.78
N LEU A 330 -28.29 37.45 -5.96
CA LEU A 330 -27.09 36.67 -6.26
C LEU A 330 -26.02 37.58 -6.86
N SER A 331 -24.75 37.29 -6.58
CA SER A 331 -23.62 37.88 -7.30
C SER A 331 -23.53 37.36 -8.74
N ASP A 332 -22.84 38.09 -9.61
CA ASP A 332 -22.67 37.72 -11.02
C ASP A 332 -21.96 36.38 -11.21
N ASP A 333 -21.07 36.01 -10.28
CA ASP A 333 -20.38 34.71 -10.29
C ASP A 333 -21.24 33.57 -9.71
N GLY A 334 -22.44 33.88 -9.20
CA GLY A 334 -23.34 32.92 -8.56
C GLY A 334 -22.85 32.38 -7.22
N LYS A 335 -21.78 32.94 -6.63
CA LYS A 335 -21.16 32.37 -5.39
C LYS A 335 -21.58 33.08 -4.11
N GLN A 336 -22.29 34.19 -4.22
CA GLN A 336 -22.75 34.97 -3.08
C GLN A 336 -24.25 35.22 -3.20
N VAL A 337 -24.90 35.27 -2.04
CA VAL A 337 -26.29 35.69 -1.91
C VAL A 337 -26.40 36.69 -0.78
N TYR A 338 -27.29 37.66 -0.92
CA TYR A 338 -27.59 38.62 0.12
C TYR A 338 -29.09 38.90 0.14
N ASP A 339 -29.60 39.12 1.35
CA ASP A 339 -30.99 39.48 1.56
C ASP A 339 -31.20 40.94 1.15
N SER A 340 -32.33 41.21 0.49
CA SER A 340 -32.71 42.55 0.06
C SER A 340 -34.10 42.88 0.55
N ASP A 341 -34.23 44.07 1.14
CA ASP A 341 -35.53 44.64 1.52
C ASP A 341 -36.44 44.89 0.30
N VAL A 342 -35.90 44.83 -0.93
CA VAL A 342 -36.61 45.08 -2.17
C VAL A 342 -36.75 43.77 -2.97
N ARG A 343 -37.99 43.29 -3.11
CA ARG A 343 -38.32 42.14 -3.96
C ARG A 343 -38.11 42.50 -5.43
N LYS A 344 -37.30 41.70 -6.12
CA LYS A 344 -37.11 41.81 -7.58
C LYS A 344 -38.31 41.22 -8.32
N ASN A 345 -38.72 41.87 -9.40
CA ASN A 345 -39.72 41.32 -10.33
C ASN A 345 -39.05 40.31 -11.26
N LEU A 346 -38.98 39.06 -10.83
CA LEU A 346 -38.43 37.95 -11.62
C LEU A 346 -39.57 37.15 -12.30
N PRO A 347 -39.28 36.48 -13.44
CA PRO A 347 -40.24 35.59 -14.07
C PRO A 347 -40.65 34.46 -13.13
N ASP A 348 -41.95 34.16 -13.10
CA ASP A 348 -42.47 33.05 -12.32
C ASP A 348 -42.09 31.72 -12.99
N ASN A 349 -41.62 30.77 -12.19
CA ASN A 349 -41.26 29.42 -12.63
C ASN A 349 -41.55 28.42 -11.50
N PRO A 350 -41.78 27.13 -11.81
CA PRO A 350 -42.20 26.14 -10.83
C PRO A 350 -41.14 25.78 -9.78
N GLU A 351 -39.87 26.14 -9.99
CA GLU A 351 -38.73 25.81 -9.12
C GLU A 351 -38.40 26.95 -8.13
N ARG A 352 -38.99 28.14 -8.34
CA ARG A 352 -38.71 29.36 -7.57
C ARG A 352 -39.40 29.35 -6.21
N PHE A 353 -38.61 29.50 -5.14
CA PHE A 353 -39.16 29.65 -3.80
C PHE A 353 -39.84 31.01 -3.63
N SER A 354 -41.13 31.04 -3.28
CA SER A 354 -41.89 32.29 -3.16
C SER A 354 -42.09 32.76 -1.72
N TYR A 355 -42.14 31.84 -0.75
CA TYR A 355 -42.52 32.14 0.63
C TYR A 355 -41.33 32.40 1.57
N TYR A 356 -40.27 31.59 1.47
CA TYR A 356 -39.05 31.71 2.30
C TYR A 356 -37.84 32.13 1.47
N GLY A 357 -36.91 32.88 2.08
CA GLY A 357 -35.64 33.29 1.47
C GLY A 357 -34.69 32.09 1.26
N ILE A 358 -35.00 31.28 0.26
CA ILE A 358 -34.28 30.06 -0.09
C ILE A 358 -33.73 30.20 -1.52
N VAL A 359 -32.55 29.63 -1.74
CA VAL A 359 -31.93 29.40 -3.05
C VAL A 359 -31.19 28.06 -2.99
N LEU A 360 -31.20 27.30 -4.09
CA LEU A 360 -30.49 26.03 -4.20
C LEU A 360 -29.16 26.22 -4.94
N GLY A 361 -28.26 25.24 -4.81
CA GLY A 361 -27.10 25.14 -5.69
C GLY A 361 -27.50 24.53 -7.04
N GLU A 362 -26.89 25.02 -8.10
CA GLU A 362 -27.04 24.51 -9.48
C GLU A 362 -26.61 23.03 -9.57
N GLN A 363 -25.54 22.69 -8.84
CA GLN A 363 -24.98 21.35 -8.85
C GLN A 363 -25.75 20.43 -7.90
N SER A 364 -26.23 19.31 -8.43
CA SER A 364 -26.75 18.21 -7.62
C SER A 364 -25.67 17.15 -7.40
N PHE A 365 -25.59 16.65 -6.16
CA PHE A 365 -24.61 15.63 -5.78
C PHE A 365 -25.34 14.39 -5.28
N SER A 366 -25.09 13.24 -5.91
CA SER A 366 -25.60 11.94 -5.47
C SER A 366 -24.45 11.11 -4.90
N SER A 367 -24.61 10.60 -3.67
CA SER A 367 -23.58 9.78 -3.02
C SER A 367 -23.64 8.35 -3.58
N VAL A 368 -22.76 8.05 -4.53
CA VAL A 368 -22.50 6.68 -4.97
C VAL A 368 -21.30 6.19 -4.17
N ASN A 369 -21.53 5.36 -3.14
CA ASN A 369 -20.52 4.71 -2.26
C ASN A 369 -20.11 5.41 -0.95
N GLY A 370 -21.00 6.17 -0.30
CA GLY A 370 -20.77 6.58 1.10
C GLY A 370 -19.78 7.75 1.28
N ASN A 371 -19.46 8.46 0.20
CA ASN A 371 -18.75 9.73 0.28
C ASN A 371 -19.68 10.77 0.94
N LYS A 372 -19.20 11.42 2.00
CA LYS A 372 -19.89 12.51 2.71
C LYS A 372 -19.58 13.85 2.02
N LEU A 373 -20.58 14.73 1.90
CA LEU A 373 -20.48 16.10 1.38
C LEU A 373 -20.53 17.12 2.56
N GLN A 374 -19.78 18.22 2.52
CA GLN A 374 -20.05 19.43 3.34
C GLN A 374 -19.94 20.64 2.43
N VAL A 375 -20.62 21.67 2.89
CA VAL A 375 -20.63 22.99 2.30
C VAL A 375 -20.14 23.94 3.39
N VAL A 376 -19.12 24.75 3.09
CA VAL A 376 -18.66 25.80 4.01
C VAL A 376 -19.30 27.12 3.57
N ILE A 377 -20.08 27.70 4.48
CA ILE A 377 -20.73 28.99 4.25
C ILE A 377 -20.01 30.00 5.11
N LYS A 378 -19.44 31.03 4.49
CA LYS A 378 -18.88 32.16 5.23
C LYS A 378 -19.98 33.17 5.50
N TYR A 379 -20.17 33.50 6.77
CA TYR A 379 -21.09 34.52 7.23
C TYR A 379 -20.33 35.82 7.44
N THR A 380 -20.77 36.87 6.78
CA THR A 380 -20.48 38.26 7.16
C THR A 380 -21.83 38.91 7.44
N THR A 381 -21.93 39.76 8.46
CA THR A 381 -23.17 40.49 8.75
C THR A 381 -23.62 41.21 7.47
N ASN A 382 -24.74 40.75 6.90
CA ASN A 382 -25.40 41.14 5.64
C ASN A 382 -24.94 40.51 4.31
N SER A 383 -24.16 39.41 4.30
CA SER A 383 -23.93 38.64 3.07
C SER A 383 -23.54 37.18 3.30
N PHE A 384 -23.97 36.32 2.39
CA PHE A 384 -23.58 34.92 2.29
C PHE A 384 -22.56 34.75 1.16
N GLN A 385 -21.46 34.06 1.45
CA GLN A 385 -20.55 33.56 0.43
C GLN A 385 -20.50 32.04 0.54
N LEU A 386 -20.97 31.34 -0.48
CA LEU A 386 -20.88 29.89 -0.58
C LEU A 386 -19.48 29.50 -1.06
N ARG A 387 -18.79 28.67 -0.29
CA ARG A 387 -17.62 27.92 -0.74
C ARG A 387 -17.71 26.48 -0.23
N PRO A 388 -18.02 25.49 -1.07
CA PRO A 388 -18.14 24.12 -0.59
C PRO A 388 -16.79 23.57 -0.14
N HIS A 389 -16.74 23.07 1.08
CA HIS A 389 -15.63 22.28 1.64
C HIS A 389 -16.29 21.20 2.51
N LEU A 390 -15.79 19.94 2.45
CA LEU A 390 -16.22 18.59 2.95
C LEU A 390 -16.05 18.22 4.48
N HIS A 391 -17.12 17.82 5.23
CA HIS A 391 -17.41 17.52 6.69
C HIS A 391 -18.55 18.14 7.56
N GLY A 392 -19.44 17.32 8.13
CA GLY A 392 -20.24 17.74 9.31
C GLY A 392 -21.14 16.64 9.87
N TYR A 393 -20.83 16.20 11.09
CA TYR A 393 -21.51 15.17 11.86
C TYR A 393 -22.96 15.53 12.23
N PHE A 394 -23.89 14.61 11.96
CA PHE A 394 -24.69 13.90 12.96
C PHE A 394 -24.67 12.40 12.65
#